data_AF-A0AA88DH19-F1
#
_entry.id   AF-A0AA88DH19-F1
#
_cell.length_a   1.000
_cell.length_b   1.000
_cell.length_c   1.000
_cell.angle_alpha   90.00
_cell.angle_beta   90.00
_cell.angle_gamma   90.00
#
_symmetry.space_group_name_H-M   'P 1'
#
loop_
_entity.id
_entity.type
_entity.pdbx_description
1 polymer ?
#
loop_
_entity_poly.entity_id
_entity_poly.type
_entity_poly.pdbx_seq_one_letter_code
_entity_poly.pdbx_strand_id
1 'polypeptide(L)'
;MVWRAFHGALPLRSHLVRRGVMVDLNCPRCGHMEDDSCHALWMCPAVREIWMQLAIVGILERLKGRPVSALCLHAATHCHRDDFNVFCMILWAIWDEIANPKEVVSKHNWKAPKHGCVKLNVDVTIDDALGFIDIGVVARDD
;
A
#
# COMPACT_ATOMS: atom_id res chain seq x y z
N MET A 1 -14.48 -0.07 6.04
CA MET A 1 -13.26 0.72 5.74
C MET A 1 -12.50 1.14 6.98
N VAL A 2 -13.13 1.86 7.93
CA VAL A 2 -12.49 2.35 9.16
C VAL A 2 -11.79 1.22 9.94
N TRP A 3 -12.43 0.07 10.12
CA TRP A 3 -11.85 -1.10 10.81
C TRP A 3 -10.48 -1.55 10.28
N ARG A 4 -10.33 -1.68 8.95
CA ARG A 4 -9.05 -2.11 8.35
C ARG A 4 -7.94 -1.06 8.52
N ALA A 5 -8.27 0.22 8.52
CA ALA A 5 -7.31 1.30 8.79
C ALA A 5 -6.76 1.25 10.23
N PHE A 6 -7.55 0.77 11.19
CA PHE A 6 -7.15 0.71 12.60
C PHE A 6 -6.37 -0.55 13.01
N HIS A 7 -6.41 -1.63 12.22
CA HIS A 7 -5.75 -2.90 12.57
C HIS A 7 -4.34 -3.08 11.99
N GLY A 8 -3.66 -2.00 11.58
CA GLY A 8 -2.32 -2.08 10.99
C GLY A 8 -2.31 -2.89 9.67
N ALA A 9 -3.43 -2.88 8.94
CA ALA A 9 -3.62 -3.68 7.74
C ALA A 9 -2.98 -3.04 6.49
N LEU A 10 -2.53 -1.79 6.56
CA LEU A 10 -1.74 -1.20 5.49
C LEU A 10 -0.30 -1.71 5.56
N PRO A 11 0.27 -2.18 4.43
CA PRO A 11 1.66 -2.64 4.33
C PRO A 11 2.65 -1.46 4.33
N LEU A 12 2.54 -0.59 5.33
CA LEU A 12 3.40 0.56 5.51
C LEU A 12 4.76 0.12 6.04
N ARG A 13 5.84 0.75 5.58
CA ARG A 13 7.20 0.38 6.01
C ARG A 13 7.40 0.59 7.52
N SER A 14 6.78 1.62 8.11
CA SER A 14 6.78 1.80 9.57
C SER A 14 6.18 0.59 10.33
N HIS A 15 5.16 -0.07 9.77
CA HIS A 15 4.57 -1.28 10.36
C HIS A 15 5.48 -2.51 10.18
N LEU A 16 6.17 -2.62 9.03
CA LEU A 16 7.13 -3.69 8.77
C LEU A 16 8.33 -3.62 9.72
N VAL A 17 8.88 -2.42 9.93
CA VAL A 17 9.98 -2.19 10.90
C VAL A 17 9.55 -2.51 12.33
N ARG A 18 8.34 -2.14 12.74
CA ARG A 18 7.77 -2.54 14.05
C ARG A 18 7.64 -4.06 14.22
N ARG A 19 7.52 -4.81 13.12
CA ARG A 19 7.50 -6.29 13.10
C ARG A 19 8.90 -6.90 12.95
N GLY A 20 9.96 -6.10 12.95
CA GLY A 20 11.35 -6.56 12.85
C GLY A 20 11.86 -6.79 11.44
N VAL A 21 11.12 -6.38 10.40
CA VAL A 21 11.58 -6.49 9.01
C VAL A 21 12.53 -5.32 8.70
N MET A 22 13.74 -5.63 8.24
CA MET A 22 14.70 -4.61 7.82
C MET A 22 14.34 -4.05 6.45
N VAL A 23 13.66 -2.90 6.45
CA VAL A 23 13.35 -2.11 5.25
C VAL A 23 13.68 -0.64 5.51
N ASP A 24 13.89 0.11 4.44
CA ASP A 24 13.95 1.58 4.51
C ASP A 24 12.66 2.13 5.11
N LEU A 25 12.75 3.10 6.03
CA LEU A 25 11.57 3.71 6.66
C LEU A 25 10.88 4.70 5.73
N ASN A 26 11.55 5.19 4.69
CA ASN A 26 11.00 6.26 3.86
C ASN A 26 9.83 5.78 3.01
N CYS A 27 8.90 6.69 2.72
CA CYS A 27 7.74 6.43 1.89
C CYS A 27 8.15 5.96 0.49
N PRO A 28 7.61 4.84 -0.03
CA PRO A 28 7.94 4.36 -1.37
C PRO A 28 7.48 5.30 -2.48
N ARG A 29 6.54 6.22 -2.21
CA ARG A 29 6.04 7.20 -3.20
C ARG A 29 6.96 8.42 -3.33
N CYS A 30 7.46 8.97 -2.22
CA CYS A 30 8.22 10.23 -2.23
C CYS A 30 9.68 10.10 -1.80
N GLY A 31 10.07 9.04 -1.09
CA GLY A 31 11.44 8.79 -0.64
C GLY A 31 11.97 9.70 0.47
N HIS A 32 11.15 10.58 1.07
CA HIS A 32 11.66 11.66 1.95
C HIS A 32 11.19 11.62 3.42
N MET A 33 10.00 11.10 3.71
CA MET A 33 9.46 11.01 5.07
C MET A 33 9.14 9.57 5.43
N GLU A 34 9.03 9.27 6.71
CA GLU A 34 8.63 7.95 7.21
C GLU A 34 7.29 7.51 6.58
N ASP A 35 7.24 6.26 6.14
CA ASP A 35 6.05 5.62 5.57
C ASP A 35 5.09 5.23 6.69
N ASP A 36 4.35 6.20 7.19
CA ASP A 36 3.26 6.02 8.14
C ASP A 36 1.90 6.34 7.52
N SER A 37 0.82 6.07 8.26
CA SER A 37 -0.54 6.26 7.75
C SER A 37 -0.89 7.72 7.46
N CYS A 38 -0.35 8.66 8.23
CA CYS A 38 -0.55 10.09 8.03
C CYS A 38 0.15 10.55 6.75
N HIS A 39 1.38 10.09 6.55
CA HIS A 39 2.14 10.36 5.36
C HIS A 39 1.51 9.73 4.12
N ALA A 40 1.35 8.41 4.12
CA ALA A 40 0.95 7.65 2.95
C ALA A 40 -0.46 8.00 2.45
N LEU A 41 -1.41 8.34 3.34
CA LEU A 41 -2.79 8.65 2.95
C LEU A 41 -3.06 10.14 2.71
N TRP A 42 -2.16 11.03 3.13
CA TRP A 42 -2.46 12.46 3.13
C TRP A 42 -1.24 13.36 2.90
N MET A 43 -0.21 13.27 3.72
CA MET A 43 0.88 14.25 3.70
C MET A 43 1.92 14.02 2.59
N CYS A 44 1.92 12.84 1.96
CA CYS A 44 2.78 12.53 0.83
C CYS A 44 2.53 13.51 -0.33
N PRO A 45 3.57 14.15 -0.90
CA PRO A 45 3.40 15.09 -2.00
C PRO A 45 2.56 14.55 -3.17
N ALA A 46 2.84 13.30 -3.59
CA ALA A 46 2.11 12.62 -4.65
C ALA A 46 0.60 12.44 -4.35
N VAL A 47 0.25 12.24 -3.09
CA VAL A 47 -1.14 12.10 -2.65
C VAL A 47 -1.80 13.46 -2.41
N ARG A 48 -1.02 14.44 -1.96
CA ARG A 48 -1.49 15.79 -1.69
C ARG A 48 -1.99 16.49 -2.94
N GLU A 49 -1.40 16.23 -4.10
CA GLU A 49 -1.89 16.73 -5.40
C GLU A 49 -3.34 16.34 -5.67
N ILE A 50 -3.79 15.17 -5.22
CA ILE A 50 -5.18 14.71 -5.34
C ILE A 50 -6.07 15.51 -4.39
N TRP A 51 -5.66 15.64 -3.12
CA TRP A 51 -6.40 16.40 -2.11
C TRP A 51 -6.54 17.88 -2.44
N MET A 52 -5.55 18.46 -3.12
CA MET A 52 -5.56 19.86 -3.57
C MET A 52 -6.64 20.16 -4.62
N GLN A 53 -7.17 19.15 -5.29
CA GLN A 53 -8.21 19.31 -6.32
C GLN A 53 -9.63 19.36 -5.72
N LEU A 54 -9.79 19.10 -4.43
CA LEU A 54 -11.10 19.07 -3.78
C LEU A 54 -11.54 20.44 -3.28
N ALA A 55 -12.83 20.72 -3.38
CA ALA A 55 -13.44 21.92 -2.81
C ALA A 55 -13.23 22.03 -1.29
N ILE A 56 -13.07 20.89 -0.60
CA ILE A 56 -12.82 20.83 0.84
C ILE A 56 -11.35 21.00 1.23
N VAL A 57 -10.43 21.22 0.30
CA VAL A 57 -8.98 21.33 0.59
C VAL A 57 -8.66 22.32 1.71
N GLY A 58 -9.34 23.47 1.74
CA GLY A 58 -9.12 24.49 2.78
C GLY A 58 -9.51 24.01 4.18
N ILE A 59 -10.42 23.04 4.27
CA ILE A 59 -10.78 22.36 5.51
C ILE A 59 -9.68 21.36 5.89
N LEU A 60 -9.24 20.55 4.93
CA LEU A 60 -8.21 19.52 5.15
C LEU A 60 -6.87 20.16 5.56
N GLU A 61 -6.44 21.23 4.91
CA GLU A 61 -5.16 21.90 5.22
C GLU A 61 -5.07 22.42 6.65
N ARG A 62 -6.19 22.77 7.31
CA ARG A 62 -6.20 23.15 8.74
C ARG A 62 -5.79 22.02 9.68
N LEU A 63 -5.86 20.78 9.21
CA LEU A 63 -5.56 19.60 9.99
C LEU A 63 -4.21 18.98 9.60
N LYS A 64 -3.41 19.66 8.78
CA LYS A 64 -2.10 19.18 8.33
C LYS A 64 -1.25 18.61 9.49
N GLY A 65 -0.73 17.39 9.30
CA GLY A 65 0.07 16.68 10.30
C GLY A 65 -0.73 16.01 11.43
N ARG A 66 -2.06 16.15 11.45
CA ARG A 66 -2.93 15.40 12.36
C ARG A 66 -3.11 13.97 11.83
N PRO A 67 -3.41 12.99 12.69
CA PRO A 67 -3.67 11.63 12.24
C PRO A 67 -4.88 11.58 11.29
N VAL A 68 -4.91 10.60 10.40
CA VAL A 68 -6.01 10.38 9.44
C VAL A 68 -7.37 10.25 10.14
N SER A 69 -7.41 9.74 11.38
CA SER A 69 -8.63 9.68 12.19
C SER A 69 -9.25 11.06 12.45
N ALA A 70 -8.42 12.08 12.71
CA ALA A 70 -8.87 13.45 12.90
C ALA A 70 -9.41 14.04 11.58
N LEU A 71 -8.78 13.70 10.46
CA LEU A 71 -9.26 14.08 9.12
C LEU A 71 -10.63 13.49 8.84
N CYS A 72 -10.81 12.18 9.05
CA CYS A 72 -12.08 11.49 8.86
C CYS A 72 -13.18 12.07 9.75
N LEU A 73 -12.89 12.30 11.03
CA LEU A 73 -13.86 12.85 11.97
C LEU A 73 -14.28 14.27 11.56
N HIS A 74 -13.32 15.10 11.16
CA HIS A 74 -13.62 16.47 10.76
C HIS A 74 -14.40 16.53 9.44
N ALA A 75 -14.01 15.72 8.45
CA ALA A 75 -14.75 15.61 7.20
C ALA A 75 -16.20 15.15 7.44
N ALA A 76 -16.41 14.15 8.31
CA ALA A 76 -17.74 13.65 8.65
C ALA A 76 -18.63 14.67 9.37
N THR A 77 -18.04 15.66 10.04
CA THR A 77 -18.77 16.67 10.85
C THR A 77 -18.96 18.00 10.13
N HIS A 78 -18.09 18.34 9.17
CA HIS A 78 -18.06 19.69 8.56
C HIS A 78 -18.29 19.70 7.05
N CYS A 79 -18.25 18.55 6.36
CA CYS A 79 -18.49 18.51 4.92
C CYS A 79 -19.96 18.20 4.62
N HIS A 80 -20.47 18.73 3.50
CA HIS A 80 -21.72 18.25 2.95
C HIS A 80 -21.60 16.78 2.54
N ARG A 81 -22.75 16.10 2.46
CA ARG A 81 -22.80 14.66 2.18
C ARG A 81 -22.03 14.27 0.92
N ASP A 82 -22.16 15.05 -0.15
CA ASP A 82 -21.52 14.74 -1.44
C ASP A 82 -20.00 14.94 -1.37
N ASP A 83 -19.53 16.02 -0.75
CA ASP A 83 -18.10 16.23 -0.49
C ASP A 83 -17.50 15.15 0.41
N PHE A 84 -18.25 14.74 1.44
CA PHE A 84 -17.84 13.65 2.32
C PHE A 84 -17.77 12.31 1.59
N ASN A 85 -18.72 12.03 0.69
CA ASN A 85 -18.67 10.84 -0.15
C ASN A 85 -17.44 10.85 -1.06
N VAL A 86 -17.14 11.97 -1.72
CA VAL A 86 -15.95 12.13 -2.56
C VAL A 86 -14.67 11.96 -1.73
N PHE A 87 -14.62 12.57 -0.55
CA PHE A 87 -13.53 12.37 0.41
C PHE A 87 -13.32 10.89 0.74
N CYS A 88 -14.39 10.17 1.08
CA CYS A 88 -14.31 8.74 1.40
C CYS A 88 -13.86 7.90 0.21
N MET A 89 -14.33 8.21 -1.01
CA MET A 89 -13.92 7.50 -2.23
C MET A 89 -12.43 7.69 -2.52
N ILE A 90 -11.91 8.92 -2.39
CA ILE A 90 -10.49 9.20 -2.61
C ILE A 90 -9.63 8.54 -1.53
N LEU A 91 -10.04 8.67 -0.26
CA LEU A 91 -9.34 8.01 0.83
C LEU A 91 -9.30 6.50 0.64
N TRP A 92 -10.40 5.90 0.17
CA TRP A 92 -10.46 4.50 -0.19
C TRP A 92 -9.52 4.15 -1.34
N ALA A 93 -9.53 4.92 -2.42
CA ALA A 93 -8.72 4.65 -3.61
C ALA A 93 -7.21 4.70 -3.29
N ILE A 94 -6.78 5.69 -2.51
CA ILE A 94 -5.37 5.78 -2.05
C ILE A 94 -5.05 4.59 -1.13
N TRP A 95 -5.96 4.27 -0.20
CA TRP A 95 -5.80 3.12 0.69
C TRP A 95 -5.67 1.81 -0.09
N ASP A 96 -6.52 1.60 -1.09
CA ASP A 96 -6.56 0.38 -1.90
C ASP A 96 -5.28 0.21 -2.71
N GLU A 97 -4.77 1.30 -3.29
CA GLU A 97 -3.48 1.30 -3.99
C GLU A 97 -2.31 0.91 -3.07
N ILE A 98 -2.33 1.34 -1.79
CA ILE A 98 -1.29 0.97 -0.81
C ILE A 98 -1.49 -0.48 -0.36
N ALA A 99 -2.72 -0.89 -0.09
CA ALA A 99 -3.04 -2.22 0.42
C ALA A 99 -2.81 -3.32 -0.63
N ASN A 100 -3.05 -3.00 -1.89
CA ASN A 100 -2.95 -3.89 -3.03
C ASN A 100 -1.93 -3.32 -4.03
N PRO A 101 -0.63 -3.31 -3.68
CA PRO A 101 0.39 -2.83 -4.60
C PRO A 101 0.33 -3.68 -5.87
N LYS A 102 0.04 -3.03 -7.01
CA LYS A 102 0.11 -3.70 -8.31
C LYS A 102 1.56 -4.15 -8.48
N GLU A 103 1.78 -5.46 -8.59
CA GLU A 103 3.11 -6.00 -8.82
C GLU A 103 3.76 -5.23 -9.98
N VAL A 104 4.84 -4.52 -9.67
CA VAL A 104 5.78 -4.14 -10.71
C VAL A 104 6.43 -5.45 -11.10
N VAL A 105 5.84 -6.17 -12.06
CA VAL A 105 6.49 -7.31 -12.70
C VAL A 105 7.83 -6.78 -13.17
N SER A 106 8.90 -7.11 -12.44
CA SER A 106 10.22 -6.87 -12.96
C SER A 106 10.27 -7.72 -14.21
N LYS A 107 10.35 -7.06 -15.37
CA LYS A 107 10.69 -7.76 -16.61
C LYS A 107 12.15 -8.18 -16.48
N HIS A 108 12.42 -9.19 -15.65
CA HIS A 108 13.60 -10.00 -15.84
C HIS A 108 13.40 -10.67 -17.20
N ASN A 109 14.02 -10.08 -18.23
CA ASN A 109 14.14 -10.71 -19.53
C ASN A 109 14.91 -12.01 -19.31
N TRP A 110 14.17 -13.10 -19.15
CA TRP A 110 14.73 -14.42 -18.98
C TRP A 110 15.65 -14.71 -20.17
N LYS A 111 16.85 -15.15 -19.87
CA LYS A 111 17.80 -15.69 -20.84
C LYS A 111 18.06 -17.13 -20.47
N ALA A 112 18.13 -18.00 -21.48
CA ALA A 112 18.48 -19.40 -21.28
C ALA A 112 19.82 -19.49 -20.51
N PRO A 113 19.93 -20.37 -19.51
CA PRO A 113 21.18 -20.67 -18.84
C PRO A 113 22.25 -21.15 -19.84
N LYS A 114 23.53 -21.05 -19.46
CA LYS A 114 24.62 -21.60 -20.27
C LYS A 114 24.53 -23.14 -20.31
N HIS A 115 25.11 -23.74 -21.34
CA HIS A 115 25.14 -25.20 -21.50
C HIS A 115 25.74 -25.88 -20.25
N GLY A 116 25.08 -26.92 -19.74
CA GLY A 116 25.42 -27.58 -18.47
C GLY A 116 24.71 -27.01 -17.23
N CYS A 117 23.75 -26.09 -17.39
CA CYS A 117 22.91 -25.59 -16.31
C CYS A 117 21.46 -26.07 -16.47
N VAL A 118 20.88 -26.60 -15.39
CA VAL A 118 19.49 -27.07 -15.35
C VAL A 118 18.57 -25.94 -14.86
N LYS A 119 17.49 -25.70 -15.58
CA LYS A 119 16.43 -24.78 -15.15
C LYS A 119 15.53 -25.45 -14.12
N LEU A 120 15.41 -24.84 -12.95
CA LEU A 120 14.47 -25.25 -11.91
C LEU A 120 13.29 -24.28 -11.89
N ASN A 121 12.09 -24.79 -12.19
CA ASN A 121 10.84 -24.10 -11.91
C ASN A 121 10.31 -24.62 -10.59
N VAL A 122 9.91 -23.71 -9.69
CA VAL A 122 9.31 -24.03 -8.40
C VAL A 122 7.99 -23.29 -8.31
N ASP A 123 6.92 -24.04 -8.07
CA ASP A 123 5.57 -23.52 -7.86
C ASP A 123 5.08 -23.95 -6.47
N VAL A 124 4.32 -23.09 -5.80
CA VAL A 124 3.76 -23.36 -4.47
C VAL A 124 2.25 -23.21 -4.54
N THR A 125 1.53 -24.17 -3.97
CA THR A 125 0.08 -24.09 -3.75
C THR A 125 -0.20 -24.04 -2.25
N ILE A 126 -1.08 -23.13 -1.83
CA ILE A 126 -1.49 -22.97 -0.44
C ILE A 126 -2.99 -23.21 -0.37
N ASP A 127 -3.40 -24.14 0.49
CA ASP A 127 -4.81 -24.36 0.82
C ASP A 127 -5.11 -23.83 2.22
N ASP A 128 -5.74 -22.65 2.27
CA ASP A 128 -6.12 -21.96 3.51
C ASP A 128 -7.21 -22.70 4.30
N ALA A 129 -7.98 -23.60 3.66
CA ALA A 129 -9.05 -24.34 4.32
C ALA A 129 -8.54 -25.58 5.06
N LEU A 130 -7.49 -26.22 4.53
CA LEU A 130 -6.90 -27.43 5.10
C LEU A 130 -5.56 -27.19 5.81
N GLY A 131 -4.97 -25.99 5.67
CA GLY A 131 -3.72 -25.61 6.32
C GLY A 131 -2.48 -26.29 5.75
N PHE A 132 -2.54 -26.77 4.50
CA PHE A 132 -1.42 -27.41 3.82
C PHE A 132 -0.73 -26.45 2.83
N ILE A 133 0.57 -26.68 2.66
CA ILE A 133 1.42 -26.02 1.68
C ILE A 133 2.08 -27.11 0.84
N ASP A 134 1.80 -27.11 -0.46
CA ASP A 134 2.38 -28.04 -1.42
C ASP A 134 3.42 -27.33 -2.30
N ILE A 135 4.55 -27.98 -2.54
CA ILE A 135 5.65 -27.45 -3.36
C ILE A 135 5.88 -28.39 -4.55
N GLY A 136 5.75 -27.86 -5.76
CA GLY A 136 6.09 -28.55 -7.01
C GLY A 136 7.42 -28.05 -7.56
N VAL A 137 8.33 -28.96 -7.90
CA VAL A 137 9.63 -28.63 -8.52
C VAL A 137 9.77 -29.38 -9.84
N VAL A 138 10.08 -28.66 -10.92
CA VAL A 138 10.37 -29.22 -12.24
C VAL A 138 11.76 -28.79 -12.68
N ALA A 139 12.64 -29.75 -12.91
CA ALA A 139 13.97 -29.56 -13.47
C ALA A 139 13.96 -29.86 -14.98
N ARG A 140 14.52 -28.97 -15.80
CA ARG A 140 14.66 -29.15 -17.26
C ARG A 140 16.08 -28.82 -17.70
N ASP A 141 16.61 -29.64 -18.61
CA ASP A 141 17.81 -29.34 -19.37
C ASP A 141 17.33 -28.78 -20.73
N ASP A 142 17.76 -27.57 -21.07
CA ASP A 142 17.33 -26.84 -22.29
C ASP A 142 18.28 -27.11 -23.46
#